data_AF-Q13TS7-F1
#
_entry.id   AF-Q13TS7-F1
#
_cell.length_a   1.000
_cell.length_b   1.000
_cell.length_c   1.000
_cell.angle_alpha   90.00
_cell.angle_beta   90.00
_cell.angle_gamma   90.00
#
_symmetry.space_group_name_H-M   'P 1'
#
loop_
_entity.id
_entity.type
_entity.pdbx_description
1 polymer ?
#
loop_
_entity_poly.entity_id
_entity_poly.type
_entity_poly.pdbx_seq_one_letter_code
_entity_poly.pdbx_strand_id
1 'polypeptide(L)'
;MQCGSRVCCLRGYLNVWIKETAMSRKYIDCREFPSEMNCTVALSADSESELLDAAVQHAVTVHKHADSPELRSQLKTLFHDGTPPVEAPRA
;
A
#
# COMPACT_ATOMS: atom_id res chain seq x y z
N MET A 1 -22.73 -54.61 13.08
CA MET A 1 -22.40 -54.13 11.72
C MET A 1 -23.39 -53.04 11.32
N GLN A 2 -23.15 -51.79 11.74
CA GLN A 2 -23.61 -50.56 11.09
C GLN A 2 -22.95 -49.38 11.82
N CYS A 3 -21.69 -49.12 11.47
CA CYS A 3 -20.98 -47.90 11.81
C CYS A 3 -20.82 -47.15 10.48
N GLY A 4 -21.25 -45.89 10.41
CA GLY A 4 -21.23 -45.15 9.16
C GLY A 4 -21.86 -43.77 9.27
N SER A 5 -21.21 -42.94 10.08
CA SER A 5 -21.44 -41.50 10.24
C SER A 5 -21.94 -40.81 8.98
N ARG A 6 -23.10 -40.17 9.12
CA ARG A 6 -23.73 -39.25 8.17
C ARG A 6 -22.99 -37.89 8.17
N VAL A 7 -21.66 -37.94 8.06
CA VAL A 7 -20.75 -36.78 7.98
C VAL A 7 -20.00 -36.88 6.66
N CYS A 8 -20.73 -36.77 5.56
CA CYS A 8 -20.15 -36.79 4.22
C CYS A 8 -20.98 -35.90 3.29
N CYS A 9 -20.96 -34.59 3.52
CA CYS A 9 -21.25 -33.62 2.46
C CYS A 9 -20.41 -32.35 2.69
N LEU A 10 -19.22 -32.40 2.11
CA LEU A 10 -18.63 -31.29 1.36
C LEU A 10 -18.30 -30.01 2.15
N ARG A 11 -17.26 -30.18 2.96
CA ARG A 11 -16.16 -29.22 3.07
C ARG A 11 -15.72 -28.76 1.67
N GLY A 12 -15.73 -27.45 1.42
CA GLY A 12 -14.79 -26.82 0.49
C GLY A 12 -15.39 -26.00 -0.65
N TYR A 13 -15.80 -24.75 -0.38
CA TYR A 13 -15.76 -23.62 -1.34
C TYR A 13 -15.77 -22.27 -0.58
N LEU A 14 -14.93 -22.11 0.45
CA LEU A 14 -14.73 -20.80 1.09
C LEU A 14 -13.32 -20.21 0.88
N ASN A 15 -12.50 -20.82 0.02
CA ASN A 15 -11.08 -20.43 -0.19
C ASN A 15 -10.73 -20.10 -1.65
N VAL A 16 -11.74 -19.84 -2.48
CA VAL A 16 -11.60 -19.27 -3.82
C VAL A 16 -12.56 -18.08 -3.75
N TRP A 17 -12.16 -16.91 -3.27
CA TRP A 17 -11.95 -15.73 -4.11
C TRP A 17 -11.24 -14.58 -3.36
N ILE A 18 -10.79 -14.77 -2.11
CA ILE A 18 -9.98 -13.77 -1.37
C ILE A 18 -8.48 -13.95 -1.72
N LYS A 19 -8.21 -14.23 -2.99
CA LYS A 19 -6.98 -13.81 -3.65
C LYS A 19 -7.29 -12.59 -4.54
N GLU A 20 -8.25 -11.78 -4.14
CA GLU A 20 -8.13 -10.36 -4.39
C GLU A 20 -6.83 -9.95 -3.70
N THR A 21 -5.77 -9.81 -4.49
CA THR A 21 -4.88 -8.66 -4.34
C THR A 21 -5.81 -7.50 -4.06
N ALA A 22 -5.95 -7.16 -2.78
CA ALA A 22 -6.73 -6.01 -2.39
C ALA A 22 -6.21 -4.88 -3.28
N MET A 23 -7.05 -4.36 -4.17
CA MET A 23 -6.86 -3.00 -4.66
C MET A 23 -7.24 -2.07 -3.51
N SER A 24 -6.65 -2.33 -2.34
CA SER A 24 -6.68 -1.46 -1.20
C SER A 24 -5.93 -0.25 -1.67
N ARG A 25 -6.64 0.87 -1.77
CA ARG A 25 -6.07 2.20 -1.93
C ARG A 25 -4.79 2.26 -1.10
N LYS A 26 -3.67 2.56 -1.75
CA LYS A 26 -2.38 2.73 -1.08
C LYS A 26 -2.11 4.20 -0.92
N TYR A 27 -1.32 4.55 0.07
CA TYR A 27 -0.87 5.92 0.24
C TYR A 27 0.56 5.99 0.74
N ILE A 28 1.18 7.13 0.47
CA ILE A 28 2.46 7.55 1.02
C ILE A 28 2.25 8.93 1.66
N ASP A 29 2.70 9.08 2.89
CA ASP A 29 2.60 10.33 3.62
C ASP A 29 3.99 10.97 3.74
N CYS A 30 4.21 12.07 3.01
CA CYS A 30 5.50 12.77 3.08
C CYS A 30 5.70 13.51 4.40
N ARG A 31 4.65 13.64 5.23
CA ARG A 31 4.71 14.27 6.55
C ARG A 31 5.46 13.41 7.57
N GLU A 32 5.51 12.11 7.37
CA GLU A 32 6.20 11.16 8.26
C GLU A 32 7.73 11.24 8.14
N PHE A 33 8.22 11.83 7.05
CA PHE A 33 9.65 12.00 6.79
C PHE A 33 10.01 13.49 6.84
N PRO A 34 10.31 14.05 8.03
CA PRO A 34 10.75 15.43 8.18
C PRO A 34 12.10 15.62 7.48
N SER A 35 12.01 15.93 6.19
CA SER A 35 13.13 16.34 5.34
C SER A 35 13.16 17.88 5.30
N GLU A 36 14.25 18.46 4.78
CA GLU A 36 14.41 19.92 4.72
C GLU A 36 13.25 20.67 4.04
N MET A 37 12.52 20.00 3.13
CA MET A 37 11.39 20.58 2.40
C MET A 37 10.08 20.67 3.20
N ASN A 38 9.97 20.03 4.38
CA ASN A 38 8.78 20.04 5.25
C ASN A 38 7.46 19.82 4.49
N CYS A 39 7.41 18.76 3.68
CA CYS A 39 6.28 18.47 2.81
C CYS A 39 5.02 18.11 3.62
N THR A 40 3.93 18.85 3.38
CA THR A 40 2.61 18.59 4.00
C THR A 40 1.71 17.70 3.15
N VAL A 41 2.28 17.08 2.11
CA VAL A 41 1.53 16.31 1.11
C VAL A 41 1.40 14.85 1.50
N ALA A 42 0.22 14.28 1.27
CA ALA A 42 -0.03 12.86 1.32
C ALA A 42 -0.61 12.44 -0.04
N LEU A 43 -0.01 11.44 -0.67
CA LEU A 43 -0.41 10.93 -1.99
C LEU A 43 -1.13 9.60 -1.79
N SER A 44 -2.22 9.37 -2.50
CA SER A 44 -2.94 8.09 -2.47
C SER A 44 -3.42 7.71 -3.86
N ALA A 45 -3.35 6.43 -4.20
CA ALA A 45 -3.82 5.91 -5.47
C ALA A 45 -4.36 4.48 -5.30
N ASP A 46 -5.18 4.07 -6.26
CA ASP A 46 -5.74 2.71 -6.31
C ASP A 46 -4.72 1.71 -6.90
N SER A 47 -3.71 2.19 -7.61
CA SER A 47 -2.62 1.39 -8.19
C SER A 47 -1.26 1.78 -7.62
N GLU A 48 -0.46 0.78 -7.23
CA GLU A 48 0.90 0.98 -6.71
C GLU A 48 1.84 1.64 -7.72
N SER A 49 1.67 1.34 -9.01
CA SER A 49 2.47 1.94 -10.09
C SER A 49 2.20 3.44 -10.24
N GLU A 50 0.93 3.85 -10.17
CA GLU A 50 0.52 5.26 -10.24
C GLU A 50 1.02 6.02 -9.00
N LEU A 51 0.87 5.42 -7.82
CA LEU A 51 1.38 6.01 -6.58
C LEU A 51 2.90 6.18 -6.62
N LEU A 52 3.62 5.18 -7.13
CA LEU A 52 5.07 5.22 -7.24
C LEU A 52 5.53 6.32 -8.17
N ASP A 53 4.91 6.46 -9.35
CA ASP A 53 5.29 7.49 -10.31
C ASP A 53 5.06 8.89 -9.71
N ALA A 54 3.91 9.11 -9.07
CA ALA A 54 3.60 10.36 -8.39
C ALA A 54 4.60 10.67 -7.25
N ALA A 55 4.96 9.67 -6.44
CA ALA A 55 5.93 9.83 -5.35
C ALA A 55 7.35 10.14 -5.87
N VAL A 56 7.77 9.47 -6.95
CA VAL A 56 9.07 9.74 -7.60
C VAL A 56 9.10 11.14 -8.18
N GLN A 57 8.04 11.56 -8.88
CA GLN A 57 7.95 12.92 -9.41
C GLN A 57 8.07 13.96 -8.29
N HIS A 58 7.41 13.74 -7.15
CA HIS A 58 7.56 14.60 -5.98
C HIS A 58 9.01 14.63 -5.46
N ALA A 59 9.63 13.45 -5.28
CA ALA A 59 11.01 13.35 -4.79
C ALA A 59 12.03 14.03 -5.73
N VAL A 60 11.87 13.92 -7.04
CA VAL A 60 12.78 14.52 -8.02
C VAL A 60 12.57 16.02 -8.13
N THR A 61 11.31 16.47 -8.20
CA THR A 61 11.00 17.89 -8.43
C THR A 61 11.22 18.75 -7.19
N VAL A 62 10.79 18.26 -6.03
CA VAL A 62 10.80 18.96 -4.73
C VAL A 62 12.09 18.70 -3.98
N HIS A 63 12.47 17.43 -3.79
CA HIS A 63 13.67 17.07 -3.03
C HIS A 63 14.96 17.02 -3.88
N LYS A 64 14.86 17.24 -5.20
CA LYS A 64 16.01 17.18 -6.14
C LYS A 64 16.77 15.85 -6.08
N HIS A 65 16.11 14.78 -5.63
CA HIS A 65 16.66 13.44 -5.69
C HIS A 65 16.76 12.98 -7.16
N ALA A 66 17.72 12.11 -7.47
CA ALA A 66 17.79 11.50 -8.79
C ALA A 66 16.74 10.38 -8.89
N ASP A 67 16.07 10.25 -10.05
CA ASP A 67 15.24 9.08 -10.35
C ASP A 67 16.17 7.88 -10.56
N SER A 68 16.29 7.06 -9.53
CA SER A 68 17.05 5.82 -9.54
C SER A 68 16.17 4.64 -9.14
N PRO A 69 16.46 3.42 -9.62
CA PRO A 69 15.69 2.23 -9.25
C PRO A 69 15.78 1.94 -7.74
N GLU A 70 16.85 2.36 -7.07
CA GLU A 70 16.99 2.27 -5.62
C GLU A 70 16.01 3.20 -4.90
N LEU A 71 15.80 4.42 -5.39
CA LEU A 71 14.79 5.34 -4.83
C LEU A 71 13.38 4.75 -4.97
N ARG A 72 13.07 4.22 -6.16
CA ARG A 72 11.78 3.55 -6.41
C ARG A 72 11.54 2.37 -5.48
N SER A 73 12.59 1.59 -5.21
CA SER A 73 12.50 0.45 -4.29
C SER A 73 12.28 0.89 -2.84
N GLN A 74 12.95 1.97 -2.42
CA GLN A 74 12.74 2.56 -1.10
C GLN A 74 11.33 3.11 -0.94
N LEU A 75 10.82 3.87 -1.91
CA LEU A 75 9.46 4.43 -1.86
C LEU A 75 8.39 3.34 -1.73
N LYS A 76 8.57 2.19 -2.39
CA LYS A 76 7.66 1.04 -2.23
C LYS A 76 7.60 0.50 -0.80
N THR A 77 8.69 0.58 -0.04
CA THR A 77 8.69 0.16 1.38
C THR A 77 7.92 1.11 2.29
N LEU A 78 7.61 2.32 1.79
CA LEU A 78 6.87 3.36 2.51
C LEU A 78 5.37 3.37 2.15
N PHE A 79 4.88 2.35 1.44
CA PHE A 79 3.47 2.28 1.07
C PHE A 79 2.64 1.76 2.24
N HIS A 80 1.64 2.55 2.59
CA HIS A 80 0.64 2.20 3.58
C HIS A 80 -0.67 1.81 2.91
N ASP A 81 -1.39 0.87 3.53
CA ASP A 81 -2.73 0.47 3.11
C ASP A 81 -3.79 1.42 3.66
N GLY A 82 -4.72 1.84 2.80
CA GLY A 82 -5.91 2.62 3.16
C GLY A 82 -5.87 4.06 2.67
N THR A 83 -6.40 4.96 3.51
CA THR A 83 -6.44 6.41 3.25
C THR A 83 -5.57 7.10 4.29
N PRO A 84 -4.74 8.08 3.89
CA PRO A 84 -3.94 8.82 4.85
C PRO A 84 -4.84 9.50 5.88
N PRO A 85 -4.42 9.57 7.15
CA PRO A 85 -5.17 10.32 8.16
C PRO A 85 -5.23 11.80 7.77
N VAL A 86 -6.38 12.43 8.02
CA VAL A 86 -6.59 13.87 7.76
C VAL A 86 -5.63 14.71 8.60
N GLU A 87 -5.45 14.33 9.86
CA GLU A 87 -4.40 14.88 10.71
C GLU A 87 -3.05 14.25 10.37
N ALA A 88 -1.98 15.05 10.38
CA ALA A 88 -0.63 14.53 10.30
C ALA A 88 -0.36 13.62 11.52
N PRO A 89 0.39 12.52 11.37
CA PRO A 89 0.87 11.75 12.52
C PRO A 89 1.57 12.71 13.48
N ARG A 90 1.08 12.80 14.72
CA ARG A 90 1.75 13.58 15.76
C ARG A 90 3.06 12.86 16.10
N ALA A 91 4.17 13.53 15.82
CA ALA A 91 5.51 13.16 16.25
C ALA A 91 5.64 13.15 17.78
#